data_AF-A0A0N7AFS5-F1
#
_entry.id   AF-A0A0N7AFS5-F1
#
_cell.length_a   1.000
_cell.length_b   1.000
_cell.length_c   1.000
_cell.angle_alpha   90.00
_cell.angle_beta   90.00
_cell.angle_gamma   90.00
#
_symmetry.space_group_name_H-M   'P 1'
#
loop_
_entity.id
_entity.type
_entity.pdbx_description
1 polymer ?
#
loop_
_entity_poly.entity_id
_entity_poly.type
_entity_poly.pdbx_seq_one_letter_code
_entity_poly.pdbx_strand_id
1 'polypeptide(L)'
;MKQEEFTPIIIILIISISFSIILLTLSILTSNNQPEAEKISIYECGFDPLKTPRLPFSIKFFLIGVLFLIFDLEISYIFPWSTTIKEIKYISFITMILFLIILTLGFIYEWLKKGLNWE
;
A
#
# COMPACT_ATOMS: atom_id res chain seq x y z
N MET A 1 -2.42 16.54 -22.49
CA MET A 1 -2.18 16.95 -21.09
C MET A 1 -0.79 17.56 -21.05
N LYS A 2 -0.69 18.90 -20.89
CA LYS A 2 0.59 19.61 -21.00
C LYS A 2 1.42 19.39 -19.73
N GLN A 3 2.74 19.28 -19.89
CA GLN A 3 3.69 19.11 -18.79
C GLN A 3 3.57 20.17 -17.68
N GLU A 4 3.04 21.35 -18.02
CA GLU A 4 2.81 22.46 -17.08
C GLU A 4 1.78 22.16 -15.98
N GLU A 5 0.87 21.20 -16.19
CA GLU A 5 -0.13 20.81 -15.18
C GLU A 5 0.48 20.00 -14.02
N PHE A 6 1.61 19.33 -14.24
CA PHE A 6 2.29 18.52 -13.22
C PHE A 6 3.30 19.31 -12.38
N THR A 7 3.77 20.45 -12.90
CA THR A 7 4.69 21.36 -12.20
C THR A 7 4.27 21.71 -10.77
N PRO A 8 3.01 22.11 -10.48
CA PRO A 8 2.60 22.43 -9.10
C PRO A 8 2.67 21.23 -8.16
N ILE A 9 2.33 20.03 -8.62
CA ILE A 9 2.37 18.80 -7.83
C ILE A 9 3.80 18.49 -7.41
N ILE A 10 4.74 18.59 -8.35
CA ILE A 10 6.17 18.34 -8.10
C ILE A 10 6.73 19.37 -7.12
N ILE A 11 6.38 20.65 -7.26
CA ILE A 11 6.81 21.72 -6.35
C ILE A 11 6.34 21.44 -4.92
N ILE A 12 5.06 21.08 -4.73
CA ILE A 12 4.51 20.76 -3.40
C ILE A 12 5.25 19.57 -2.78
N LEU A 13 5.51 18.52 -3.58
CA LEU A 13 6.20 17.33 -3.11
C LEU A 13 7.65 17.64 -2.68
N ILE A 14 8.37 18.47 -3.44
CA ILE A 14 9.72 18.92 -3.10
C ILE A 14 9.72 19.75 -1.81
N ILE A 15 8.76 20.69 -1.68
CA ILE A 15 8.64 21.54 -0.48
C ILE A 15 8.34 20.66 0.75
N SER A 16 7.40 19.72 0.63
CA SER A 16 7.05 18.77 1.71
C SER A 16 8.26 17.97 2.18
N ILE A 17 8.98 17.34 1.26
CA ILE A 17 10.16 16.52 1.60
C ILE A 17 11.27 17.39 2.21
N SER A 18 11.54 18.56 1.61
CA SER A 18 12.56 19.48 2.11
C SER A 18 12.23 19.97 3.52
N PHE A 19 10.96 20.30 3.78
CA PHE A 19 10.50 20.72 5.09
C PHE A 19 10.64 19.61 6.13
N SER A 20 10.25 18.37 5.81
CA SER A 20 10.45 17.21 6.69
C SER A 20 11.94 16.99 7.00
N ILE A 21 12.83 17.14 6.02
CA ILE A 21 14.28 17.01 6.21
C ILE A 21 14.83 18.14 7.10
N ILE A 22 14.38 19.38 6.92
CA ILE A 22 14.80 20.52 7.75
C ILE A 22 14.38 20.29 9.21
N LEU A 23 13.16 19.83 9.45
CA LEU A 23 12.69 19.53 10.81
C LEU A 23 13.46 18.37 11.45
N LEU A 24 13.71 17.30 10.70
CA LEU A 24 14.50 16.16 11.18
C LEU A 24 15.94 16.57 11.50
N THR A 25 16.60 17.34 10.63
CA THR A 25 17.97 17.81 10.86
C THR A 25 18.06 18.77 12.04
N LEU A 26 17.10 19.69 12.18
CA LEU A 26 17.02 20.59 13.33
C LEU A 26 16.79 19.82 14.63
N SER A 27 15.90 18.81 14.62
CA SER A 27 15.67 17.93 15.77
C SER A 27 16.95 17.20 16.18
N ILE A 28 17.72 16.66 15.22
CA ILE A 28 18.98 15.96 15.51
C ILE A 28 20.05 16.94 16.03
N LEU A 29 20.16 18.14 15.46
CA LEU A 29 21.13 19.16 15.92
C LEU A 29 20.82 19.71 17.31
N THR A 30 19.54 19.87 17.65
CA THR A 30 19.11 20.42 18.95
C THR A 30 18.98 19.35 20.04
N SER A 31 18.87 18.08 19.65
CA SER A 31 18.77 16.97 20.59
C SER A 31 20.09 16.76 21.35
N ASN A 32 20.00 16.70 22.68
CA ASN A 32 21.11 16.23 23.51
C ASN A 32 21.22 14.71 23.39
N ASN A 33 21.99 14.24 22.39
CA ASN A 33 22.19 12.82 22.11
C ASN A 33 23.18 12.19 23.11
N GLN A 34 22.67 11.78 24.27
CA GLN A 34 23.37 10.92 25.22
C GLN A 34 22.83 9.49 25.09
N PRO A 35 23.46 8.64 24.25
CA PRO A 35 23.09 7.24 24.10
C PRO A 35 23.53 6.44 25.33
N GLU A 36 22.58 5.89 26.06
CA GLU A 36 22.83 4.97 27.17
C GLU A 36 22.31 3.58 26.79
N ALA A 37 22.98 2.51 27.24
CA ALA A 37 22.69 1.14 26.82
C ALA A 37 21.23 0.75 27.10
N GLU A 38 20.68 1.17 28.24
CA GLU A 38 19.28 0.93 28.61
C GLU A 38 18.30 1.74 27.74
N LYS A 39 18.65 2.97 27.35
CA LYS A 39 17.82 3.85 26.50
C LYS A 39 17.72 3.36 25.05
N ILE A 40 18.75 2.67 24.56
CA ILE A 40 18.79 2.10 23.20
C ILE A 40 18.33 0.62 23.22
N SER A 41 18.21 0.01 24.40
CA SER A 41 17.67 -1.34 24.52
C SER A 41 16.23 -1.40 24.00
N ILE A 42 15.88 -2.54 23.43
CA ILE A 42 14.57 -2.72 22.84
C ILE A 42 13.52 -2.70 23.96
N TYR A 43 12.35 -2.12 23.66
CA TYR A 43 11.20 -2.13 24.55
C TYR A 43 10.90 -3.55 25.07
N GLU A 44 10.55 -3.65 26.35
CA GLU A 44 10.51 -4.86 27.21
C GLU A 44 11.84 -5.25 27.89
N CYS A 45 12.42 -4.32 28.67
CA CYS A 45 13.34 -4.62 29.78
C CYS A 45 14.45 -5.66 29.47
N GLY A 46 15.14 -5.53 28.33
CA GLY A 46 16.26 -6.39 27.98
C GLY A 46 15.88 -7.81 27.55
N PHE A 47 14.59 -8.10 27.31
CA PHE A 47 14.21 -9.26 26.50
C PHE A 47 14.49 -8.96 25.03
N ASP A 48 15.16 -9.88 24.33
CA ASP A 48 15.19 -9.86 22.88
C ASP A 48 13.74 -9.97 22.39
N PRO A 49 13.17 -8.94 21.72
CA PRO A 49 11.78 -8.93 21.24
C PRO A 49 11.49 -10.04 20.21
N LEU A 50 12.54 -10.75 19.78
CA LEU A 50 12.49 -11.83 18.80
C LEU A 50 13.44 -12.95 19.23
N LYS A 51 13.23 -13.54 20.41
CA LYS A 51 13.94 -14.77 20.80
C LYS A 51 13.42 -16.02 20.06
N THR A 52 13.30 -15.91 18.73
CA THR A 52 13.39 -16.96 17.70
C THR A 52 13.11 -16.34 16.32
N PRO A 53 14.11 -16.11 15.45
CA PRO A 53 13.93 -15.55 14.09
C PRO A 53 13.35 -16.57 13.08
N ARG A 54 12.62 -17.59 13.55
CA ARG A 54 12.26 -18.78 12.75
C ARG A 54 10.77 -19.06 12.65
N LEU A 55 9.92 -18.31 13.35
CA LEU A 55 8.49 -18.43 13.15
C LEU A 55 8.11 -17.58 11.94
N PRO A 56 7.62 -18.18 10.84
CA PRO A 56 7.14 -17.40 9.72
C PRO A 56 6.00 -16.50 10.20
N PHE A 57 6.05 -15.24 9.80
CA PHE A 57 4.91 -14.33 9.96
C PHE A 57 3.65 -14.96 9.36
N SER A 58 2.48 -14.58 9.89
CA SER A 58 1.19 -15.11 9.45
C SER A 58 1.04 -15.01 7.93
N ILE A 59 0.76 -16.16 7.28
CA ILE A 59 0.50 -16.26 5.83
C ILE A 59 -0.69 -15.37 5.40
N LYS A 60 -1.52 -14.95 6.34
CA LYS A 60 -2.69 -14.09 6.10
C LYS A 60 -2.28 -12.73 5.51
N PHE A 61 -1.16 -12.15 5.96
CA PHE A 61 -0.66 -10.88 5.40
C PHE A 61 -0.23 -11.02 3.94
N PHE A 62 0.29 -12.18 3.57
CA PHE A 62 0.62 -12.49 2.18
C PHE A 62 -0.64 -12.59 1.32
N LEU A 63 -1.69 -13.26 1.79
CA LEU A 63 -2.98 -13.34 1.09
C LEU A 63 -3.61 -11.96 0.87
N ILE A 64 -3.58 -11.08 1.89
CA ILE A 64 -4.06 -9.70 1.76
C ILE A 64 -3.25 -8.93 0.70
N GLY A 65 -1.92 -9.11 0.66
CA GLY A 65 -1.06 -8.48 -0.35
C GLY A 65 -1.37 -8.93 -1.77
N VAL A 66 -1.60 -10.23 -1.99
CA VAL A 66 -2.01 -10.77 -3.30
C VAL A 66 -3.38 -10.25 -3.70
N LEU A 67 -4.34 -10.22 -2.77
CA LEU A 67 -5.67 -9.71 -3.02
C LEU A 67 -5.67 -8.22 -3.39
N PHE A 68 -4.88 -7.41 -2.67
CA PHE A 68 -4.67 -6.00 -2.99
C PHE A 68 -4.11 -5.81 -4.40
N LEU A 69 -3.12 -6.62 -4.81
CA LEU A 69 -2.54 -6.56 -6.15
C LEU A 69 -3.59 -6.86 -7.24
N ILE A 70 -4.42 -7.90 -7.03
CA ILE A 70 -5.48 -8.26 -7.98
C ILE A 70 -6.51 -7.13 -8.12
N PHE A 71 -6.94 -6.53 -7.01
CA PHE A 71 -7.88 -5.40 -7.04
C PHE A 71 -7.27 -4.12 -7.64
N ASP A 72 -5.99 -3.86 -7.42
CA ASP A 72 -5.29 -2.74 -8.05
C ASP A 72 -5.24 -2.92 -9.59
N LEU A 73 -4.99 -4.16 -10.05
CA LEU A 73 -5.10 -4.49 -11.47
C LEU A 73 -6.53 -4.31 -12.00
N GLU A 74 -7.56 -4.71 -11.24
CA GLU A 74 -8.96 -4.48 -11.60
C GLU A 74 -9.24 -2.99 -11.87
N ILE A 75 -8.84 -2.12 -10.94
CA ILE A 75 -9.03 -0.67 -11.06
C ILE A 75 -8.25 -0.11 -12.25
N SER A 76 -7.03 -0.60 -12.48
CA SER A 76 -6.20 -0.22 -13.63
C SER A 76 -6.90 -0.49 -14.97
N TYR A 77 -7.69 -1.56 -15.07
CA TYR A 77 -8.51 -1.86 -16.26
C TYR A 77 -9.84 -1.09 -16.29
N ILE A 78 -10.50 -0.87 -15.16
CA ILE A 78 -11.76 -0.11 -15.09
C ILE A 78 -11.56 1.35 -15.50
N PHE A 79 -10.46 1.98 -15.07
CA PHE A 79 -10.23 3.41 -15.29
C PHE A 79 -10.28 3.84 -16.78
N PRO A 80 -9.47 3.26 -17.69
CA PRO A 80 -9.53 3.59 -19.11
C PRO A 80 -10.85 3.17 -19.79
N TRP A 81 -11.52 2.13 -19.28
CA TRP A 81 -12.82 1.72 -19.80
C TRP A 81 -13.93 2.71 -19.43
N SER A 82 -13.89 3.25 -18.22
CA SER A 82 -14.82 4.28 -17.75
C SER A 82 -14.74 5.55 -18.58
N THR A 83 -13.52 5.98 -18.96
CA THR A 83 -13.33 7.19 -19.76
C THR A 83 -13.79 7.06 -21.22
N THR A 84 -13.85 5.84 -21.75
CA THR A 84 -14.18 5.56 -23.16
C THR A 84 -15.55 4.92 -23.38
N ILE A 85 -16.38 4.80 -22.34
CA ILE A 85 -17.63 4.02 -22.36
C ILE A 85 -18.64 4.45 -23.44
N LYS A 86 -18.57 5.70 -23.90
CA LYS A 86 -19.45 6.22 -24.97
C LYS A 86 -19.03 5.78 -26.37
N GLU A 87 -17.79 5.35 -26.55
CA GLU A 87 -17.17 5.07 -27.85
C GLU A 87 -16.96 3.56 -28.08
N ILE A 88 -17.17 2.73 -27.05
CA ILE A 88 -16.96 1.29 -27.11
C ILE A 88 -18.11 0.55 -27.81
N LYS A 89 -17.76 -0.55 -28.48
CA LYS A 89 -18.74 -1.49 -29.05
C LYS A 89 -19.42 -2.29 -27.95
N TYR A 90 -20.64 -2.74 -28.20
CA TYR A 90 -21.40 -3.60 -27.28
C TYR A 90 -20.63 -4.86 -26.83
N ILE A 91 -19.81 -5.43 -27.73
CA ILE A 91 -18.95 -6.58 -27.41
C ILE A 91 -17.94 -6.25 -26.29
N SER A 92 -17.31 -5.08 -26.35
CA SER A 92 -16.30 -4.63 -25.38
C SER A 92 -16.91 -4.31 -24.02
N PHE A 93 -18.17 -3.87 -24.01
CA PHE A 93 -18.94 -3.68 -22.79
C PHE A 93 -19.21 -5.02 -22.08
N ILE A 94 -19.66 -6.03 -22.82
CA ILE A 94 -19.90 -7.38 -22.26
C ILE A 94 -18.59 -8.00 -21.76
N THR A 95 -17.50 -7.89 -22.51
CA THR A 95 -16.22 -8.46 -22.08
C THR A 95 -15.72 -7.85 -20.77
N MET A 96 -15.91 -6.55 -20.56
CA MET A 96 -15.54 -5.92 -19.29
C MET A 96 -16.44 -6.38 -18.14
N ILE A 97 -17.74 -6.49 -18.35
CA ILE A 97 -18.66 -7.03 -17.33
C ILE A 97 -18.26 -8.45 -16.94
N LEU A 98 -17.94 -9.30 -17.92
CA LEU A 98 -17.51 -10.67 -17.67
C LEU A 98 -16.19 -10.71 -16.90
N PHE A 99 -15.24 -9.84 -17.22
CA PHE A 99 -13.99 -9.68 -16.47
C PHE A 99 -14.24 -9.33 -15.00
N LEU A 100 -15.09 -8.32 -14.72
CA LEU A 100 -15.45 -7.92 -13.36
C LEU A 100 -16.15 -9.03 -12.57
N ILE A 101 -17.05 -9.77 -13.22
CA ILE A 101 -17.75 -10.90 -12.59
C ILE A 101 -16.76 -11.99 -12.18
N ILE A 102 -15.79 -12.33 -13.04
CA ILE A 102 -14.79 -13.37 -12.73
C ILE A 102 -13.95 -12.96 -11.51
N LEU A 103 -13.47 -11.72 -11.46
CA LEU A 103 -12.68 -11.23 -10.32
C LEU A 103 -13.51 -11.15 -9.04
N THR A 104 -14.74 -10.67 -9.13
CA THR A 104 -15.67 -10.62 -7.98
C THR A 104 -15.97 -12.02 -7.44
N LEU A 105 -16.17 -13.01 -8.32
CA LEU A 105 -16.36 -14.41 -7.91
C LEU A 105 -15.11 -15.00 -7.25
N GLY A 106 -13.91 -14.67 -7.76
CA GLY A 106 -12.65 -15.02 -7.12
C GLY A 106 -12.54 -14.48 -5.70
N PHE A 107 -12.89 -13.21 -5.50
CA PHE A 107 -12.93 -12.60 -4.18
C PHE A 107 -13.95 -13.26 -3.24
N ILE A 108 -15.18 -13.51 -3.71
CA ILE A 108 -16.22 -14.18 -2.93
C ILE A 108 -15.74 -15.59 -2.50
N TYR A 109 -15.04 -16.30 -3.38
CA TYR A 109 -14.50 -17.62 -3.07
C TYR A 109 -13.46 -17.57 -1.94
N GLU A 110 -12.53 -16.62 -1.98
CA GLU A 110 -11.53 -16.44 -0.92
C GLU A 110 -12.17 -16.02 0.41
N TRP A 111 -13.18 -15.17 0.35
CA TRP A 111 -13.97 -14.75 1.52
C TRP A 111 -14.65 -15.95 2.19
N LEU A 112 -15.34 -16.78 1.41
CA LEU A 112 -16.03 -17.98 1.91
C LEU A 112 -15.04 -19.01 2.49
N LYS A 113 -13.82 -19.09 1.95
CA LYS A 113 -12.76 -19.95 2.49
C LYS A 113 -12.14 -19.45 3.80
N LYS A 114 -12.64 -18.35 4.37
CA LYS A 114 -12.12 -17.74 5.61
C LYS A 114 -10.64 -17.35 5.51
N GLY A 115 -10.11 -17.13 4.30
CA GLY A 115 -8.72 -16.70 4.09
C GLY A 115 -8.43 -15.33 4.74
N LEU A 116 -9.49 -14.57 5.00
CA LEU A 116 -9.48 -13.23 5.58
C LEU A 116 -9.93 -13.21 7.05
N ASN A 117 -10.24 -14.35 7.68
CA ASN A 117 -10.73 -14.34 9.06
C ASN A 117 -9.60 -14.19 10.08
N TRP A 118 -9.83 -13.27 11.02
CA TRP A 118 -9.03 -12.99 12.19
C TRP A 118 -9.70 -13.62 13.43
N GLU A 119 -9.14 -14.74 13.86
CA GLU A 119 -9.01 -15.08 15.28
C GLU A 119 -7.54 -14.86 15.64
#